data_AF-A0A3N0BLC9-F1
#
_entry.id   AF-A0A3N0BLC9-F1
#
_cell.length_a   1.000
_cell.length_b   1.000
_cell.length_c   1.000
_cell.angle_alpha   90.00
_cell.angle_beta   90.00
_cell.angle_gamma   90.00
#
_symmetry.space_group_name_H-M   'P 1'
#
loop_
_entity.id
_entity.type
_entity.pdbx_description
1 polymer ?
#
loop_
_entity_poly.entity_id
_entity_poly.type
_entity_poly.pdbx_seq_one_letter_code
_entity_poly.pdbx_strand_id
1 'polypeptide(L)'
;MDQGTISAAAGNQHRHGHIIAAWQLAQSSPHTLRAYSRHLAGYCGWLDARGLDLLAVNRPILDGYRHGLTGAPATVAARLAALSSFYRYALSAELIAANPVELVKRPRLDPDHS
;
A
#
# COMPACT_ATOMS: atom_id res chain seq x y z
N MET A 1 39.48 7.59 10.70
CA MET A 1 38.31 8.38 10.29
C MET A 1 37.24 7.40 9.90
N ASP A 2 36.29 7.22 10.79
CA ASP A 2 35.19 6.26 10.69
C ASP A 2 34.14 6.82 9.72
N GLN A 3 34.13 6.32 8.49
CA GLN A 3 33.04 6.57 7.54
C GLN A 3 31.97 5.52 7.84
N GLY A 4 31.17 5.78 8.86
CA GLY A 4 29.96 5.02 9.15
C GLY A 4 29.08 5.02 7.91
N THR A 5 29.03 3.87 7.23
CA THR A 5 28.11 3.59 6.13
C THR A 5 26.70 3.83 6.64
N ILE A 6 26.11 4.98 6.28
CA ILE A 6 24.70 5.25 6.51
C ILE A 6 23.96 4.25 5.64
N SER A 7 23.59 3.09 6.20
CA SER A 7 22.65 2.18 5.57
C SER A 7 21.35 2.96 5.47
N ALA A 8 21.07 3.50 4.28
CA ALA A 8 19.75 4.02 3.96
C ALA A 8 18.76 2.91 4.33
N ALA A 9 17.88 3.18 5.31
CA ALA A 9 16.93 2.18 5.79
C ALA A 9 16.29 1.51 4.57
N ALA A 10 16.42 0.19 4.48
CA ALA A 10 16.01 -0.53 3.29
C ALA A 10 14.55 -0.17 2.95
N GLY A 11 14.27 0.14 1.68
CA GLY A 11 12.95 0.56 1.25
C GLY A 11 11.89 -0.52 1.49
N ASN A 12 10.61 -0.13 1.42
CA ASN A 12 9.48 -1.01 1.71
C ASN A 12 9.48 -2.30 0.88
N GLN A 13 9.92 -2.26 -0.38
CA GLN A 13 10.03 -3.47 -1.21
C GLN A 13 11.04 -4.48 -0.66
N HIS A 14 12.12 -4.01 -0.03
CA HIS A 14 13.12 -4.87 0.58
C HIS A 14 12.63 -5.39 1.94
N ARG A 15 12.18 -4.49 2.83
CA ARG A 15 11.68 -4.88 4.17
C ARG A 15 10.54 -5.89 4.10
N HIS A 16 9.62 -5.69 3.16
CA HIS A 16 8.40 -6.50 3.02
C HIS A 16 8.44 -7.47 1.84
N GLY A 17 9.63 -7.71 1.27
CA GLY A 17 9.79 -8.49 0.03
C GLY A 17 9.17 -9.88 0.12
N HIS A 18 9.30 -10.55 1.27
CA HIS A 18 8.72 -11.87 1.49
C HIS A 18 7.17 -11.87 1.46
N ILE A 19 6.53 -10.85 2.05
CA ILE A 19 5.06 -10.69 2.07
C ILE A 19 4.57 -10.36 0.66
N ILE A 20 5.28 -9.45 -0.04
CA ILE A 20 4.96 -9.06 -1.40
C ILE A 20 5.05 -10.29 -2.33
N ALA A 21 6.10 -11.10 -2.21
CA ALA A 21 6.25 -12.33 -2.99
C ALA A 21 5.13 -13.35 -2.67
N ALA A 22 4.79 -13.52 -1.40
CA ALA A 22 3.72 -14.43 -1.00
C ALA A 22 2.34 -13.98 -1.53
N TRP A 23 2.04 -12.67 -1.47
CA TRP A 23 0.85 -12.10 -2.10
C TRP A 23 0.81 -12.31 -3.62
N GLN A 24 1.95 -12.14 -4.29
CA GLN A 24 2.08 -12.36 -5.74
C GLN A 24 1.79 -13.81 -6.11
N LEU A 25 2.31 -14.78 -5.35
CA LEU A 25 2.05 -16.21 -5.53
C LEU A 25 0.57 -16.58 -5.31
N ALA A 26 -0.14 -15.80 -4.50
CA ALA A 26 -1.58 -15.99 -4.26
C ALA A 26 -2.48 -15.42 -5.38
N GLN A 27 -1.94 -14.72 -6.40
CA GLN A 27 -2.76 -14.15 -7.47
C GLN A 27 -3.05 -15.17 -8.58
N SER A 28 -4.33 -15.38 -8.91
CA SER A 28 -4.74 -16.36 -9.92
C SER A 28 -4.57 -15.92 -11.39
N SER A 29 -4.42 -14.61 -11.67
CA SER A 29 -4.30 -14.08 -13.04
C SER A 29 -2.93 -13.45 -13.32
N PRO A 30 -2.16 -13.95 -14.30
CA PRO A 30 -0.84 -13.41 -14.65
C PRO A 30 -0.85 -11.97 -15.16
N HIS A 31 -1.89 -11.58 -15.91
CA HIS A 31 -2.01 -10.23 -16.46
C HIS A 31 -2.28 -9.20 -15.34
N THR A 32 -3.15 -9.56 -14.41
CA THR A 32 -3.48 -8.76 -13.22
C THR A 32 -2.29 -8.65 -12.27
N LEU A 33 -1.52 -9.73 -12.12
CA LEU A 33 -0.32 -9.77 -11.28
C LEU A 33 0.71 -8.72 -11.71
N ARG A 34 1.08 -8.65 -12.99
CA ARG A 34 2.09 -7.67 -13.46
C ARG A 34 1.66 -6.23 -13.22
N ALA A 35 0.40 -5.91 -13.56
CA ALA A 35 -0.15 -4.58 -13.36
C ALA A 35 -0.18 -4.22 -11.87
N TYR A 36 -0.65 -5.13 -11.01
CA TYR A 36 -0.76 -4.90 -9.58
C TYR A 36 0.61 -4.77 -8.91
N SER A 37 1.58 -5.61 -9.27
CA SER A 37 2.96 -5.52 -8.76
C SER A 37 3.59 -4.17 -9.09
N ARG A 38 3.39 -3.65 -10.31
CA ARG A 38 3.88 -2.31 -10.69
C ARG A 38 3.20 -1.20 -9.87
N HIS A 39 1.90 -1.31 -9.64
CA HIS A 39 1.17 -0.33 -8.82
C HIS A 39 1.63 -0.35 -7.36
N LEU A 40 1.84 -1.54 -6.79
CA LEU A 40 2.35 -1.69 -5.43
C LEU A 40 3.79 -1.17 -5.31
N ALA A 41 4.66 -1.46 -6.27
CA ALA A 41 6.04 -0.96 -6.30
C ALA A 41 6.09 0.59 -6.31
N GLY A 42 5.23 1.22 -7.13
CA GLY A 42 5.11 2.68 -7.14
C GLY A 42 4.61 3.26 -5.82
N TYR A 43 3.68 2.57 -5.16
CA TYR A 43 3.20 2.96 -3.83
C TYR A 43 4.27 2.81 -2.75
N CYS A 44 5.05 1.72 -2.77
CA CYS A 44 6.21 1.56 -1.89
C CYS A 44 7.19 2.73 -2.05
N GLY A 45 7.52 3.12 -3.29
CA GLY A 45 8.38 4.29 -3.53
C GLY A 45 7.80 5.60 -3.01
N TRP A 46 6.48 5.79 -3.09
CA TRP A 46 5.80 6.96 -2.52
C TRP A 46 5.87 7.00 -0.98
N LEU A 47 5.76 5.83 -0.32
CA LEU A 47 5.93 5.69 1.12
C LEU A 47 7.38 5.88 1.56
N ASP A 48 8.33 5.30 0.81
CA ASP A 48 9.77 5.40 1.07
C ASP A 48 10.23 6.86 1.06
N ALA A 49 9.77 7.65 0.08
CA ALA A 49 10.04 9.08 0.00
C ALA A 49 9.50 9.90 1.20
N ARG A 50 8.67 9.30 2.06
CA ARG A 50 8.07 9.89 3.26
C ARG A 50 8.50 9.20 4.54
N GLY A 51 9.40 8.21 4.46
CA GLY A 51 9.82 7.41 5.62
C GLY A 51 8.68 6.57 6.24
N LEU A 52 7.62 6.28 5.48
CA LEU A 52 6.46 5.53 5.96
C LEU A 52 6.64 4.03 5.70
N ASP A 53 6.04 3.20 6.56
CA ASP A 53 6.07 1.74 6.43
C ASP A 53 4.78 1.20 5.78
N LEU A 54 4.93 0.24 4.86
CA LEU A 54 3.85 -0.39 4.10
C LEU A 54 2.80 -1.04 4.98
N LEU A 55 3.18 -1.62 6.13
CA LEU A 55 2.23 -2.28 7.04
C LEU A 55 1.69 -1.33 8.12
N ALA A 56 2.29 -0.15 8.28
CA ALA A 56 1.84 0.88 9.22
C ALA A 56 0.88 1.91 8.59
N VAL A 57 0.45 1.70 7.35
CA VAL A 57 -0.43 2.63 6.63
C VAL A 57 -1.81 2.67 7.28
N ASN A 58 -2.26 3.88 7.58
CA ASN A 58 -3.61 4.16 8.08
C ASN A 58 -4.39 5.05 7.09
N ARG A 59 -5.63 5.40 7.47
CA ARG A 59 -6.56 6.21 6.68
C ARG A 59 -5.94 7.55 6.20
N PRO A 60 -5.39 8.42 7.07
CA PRO A 60 -4.75 9.67 6.63
C PRO A 60 -3.64 9.50 5.59
N ILE A 61 -2.77 8.49 5.78
CA ILE A 61 -1.68 8.22 4.83
C ILE A 61 -2.25 7.85 3.46
N LEU A 62 -3.26 6.97 3.44
CA LEU A 62 -3.87 6.54 2.19
C LEU A 62 -4.64 7.67 1.49
N ASP A 63 -5.34 8.52 2.24
CA ASP A 63 -6.01 9.70 1.68
C ASP A 63 -4.99 10.67 1.05
N GLY A 64 -3.82 10.84 1.66
CA GLY A 64 -2.71 11.60 1.09
C GLY A 64 -2.19 11.00 -0.22
N TYR A 65 -2.02 9.68 -0.29
CA TYR A 65 -1.66 9.02 -1.55
C TYR A 65 -2.74 9.23 -2.61
N ARG A 66 -4.02 9.06 -2.27
CA ARG A 66 -5.15 9.20 -3.18
C ARG A 66 -5.26 10.62 -3.76
N HIS A 67 -5.03 11.66 -2.96
CA HIS A 67 -5.01 13.04 -3.43
C HIS A 67 -3.86 13.32 -4.41
N GLY A 68 -2.73 12.62 -4.25
CA GLY A 68 -1.58 12.73 -5.17
C GLY A 68 -1.73 11.92 -6.46
N LEU A 69 -2.78 11.10 -6.61
CA LEU A 69 -3.01 10.33 -7.83
C LEU A 69 -3.59 11.22 -8.93
N THR A 70 -2.92 11.24 -10.09
CA THR A 70 -3.37 11.93 -11.30
C THR A 70 -3.56 10.93 -12.45
N GLY A 71 -4.32 11.34 -13.47
CA GLY A 71 -4.58 10.56 -14.68
C GLY A 71 -6.05 10.14 -14.82
N ALA A 72 -6.32 9.24 -15.77
CA ALA A 72 -7.67 8.77 -16.06
C ALA A 72 -8.29 8.06 -14.84
N PRO A 73 -9.61 8.20 -14.60
CA PRO A 73 -10.29 7.55 -13.47
C PRO A 73 -10.05 6.03 -13.41
N ALA A 74 -9.99 5.36 -14.56
CA ALA A 74 -9.69 3.93 -14.66
C ALA A 74 -8.29 3.59 -14.12
N THR A 75 -7.29 4.45 -14.36
CA THR A 75 -5.93 4.25 -13.86
C THR A 75 -5.86 4.41 -12.34
N VAL A 76 -6.55 5.43 -11.80
CA VAL A 76 -6.66 5.64 -10.34
C VAL A 76 -7.34 4.44 -9.69
N ALA A 77 -8.46 3.99 -10.26
CA ALA A 77 -9.19 2.81 -9.79
C ALA A 77 -8.31 1.55 -9.82
N ALA A 78 -7.55 1.31 -10.89
CA ALA A 78 -6.64 0.16 -10.99
C ALA A 78 -5.53 0.20 -9.93
N ARG A 79 -4.96 1.38 -9.64
CA ARG A 79 -3.98 1.55 -8.56
C ARG A 79 -4.58 1.20 -7.21
N LEU A 80 -5.76 1.74 -6.88
CA LEU A 80 -6.43 1.46 -5.60
C LEU A 80 -6.88 0.00 -5.49
N ALA A 81 -7.30 -0.63 -6.60
CA ALA A 81 -7.65 -2.05 -6.64
C ALA A 81 -6.44 -2.94 -6.31
N ALA A 82 -5.26 -2.61 -6.85
CA ALA A 82 -4.02 -3.31 -6.52
C ALA A 82 -3.69 -3.21 -5.02
N LEU A 83 -3.76 -2.00 -4.45
CA LEU A 83 -3.53 -1.80 -3.01
C LEU A 83 -4.55 -2.54 -2.15
N SER A 84 -5.83 -2.49 -2.52
CA SER A 84 -6.88 -3.23 -1.82
C SER A 84 -6.60 -4.74 -1.84
N SER A 85 -6.14 -5.29 -2.97
CA SER A 85 -5.77 -6.70 -3.08
C SER A 85 -4.62 -7.05 -2.12
N PHE A 86 -3.55 -6.25 -2.11
CA PHE A 86 -2.41 -6.45 -1.21
C PHE A 86 -2.82 -6.39 0.26
N TYR A 87 -3.55 -5.35 0.67
CA TYR A 87 -3.96 -5.21 2.08
C TYR A 87 -5.01 -6.24 2.51
N ARG A 88 -5.87 -6.73 1.61
CA ARG A 88 -6.73 -7.88 1.92
C ARG A 88 -5.92 -9.14 2.20
N TYR A 89 -4.87 -9.39 1.41
CA TYR A 89 -3.94 -10.48 1.69
C TYR A 89 -3.22 -10.30 3.03
N ALA A 90 -2.65 -9.11 3.29
CA ALA A 90 -1.95 -8.82 4.54
C ALA A 90 -2.86 -8.94 5.77
N LEU A 91 -4.13 -8.51 5.64
CA LEU A 91 -5.15 -8.71 6.68
C LEU A 91 -5.45 -10.19 6.90
N SER A 92 -5.62 -10.97 5.83
CA SER A 92 -5.86 -12.42 5.95
C SER A 92 -4.67 -13.19 6.52
N ALA A 93 -3.47 -12.63 6.41
CA ALA A 93 -2.24 -13.14 7.00
C ALA A 93 -1.96 -12.54 8.41
N GLU A 94 -2.92 -11.80 8.98
CA GLU A 94 -2.84 -11.19 10.32
C GLU A 94 -1.67 -10.19 10.51
N LEU A 95 -1.14 -9.64 9.41
CA LEU A 95 -0.01 -8.70 9.44
C LEU A 95 -0.45 -7.26 9.76
N ILE A 96 -1.74 -6.97 9.61
CA ILE A 96 -2.37 -5.68 9.90
C ILE A 96 -3.74 -5.94 10.54
N ALA A 97 -4.23 -4.97 11.31
CA ALA A 97 -5.53 -5.08 11.96
C ALA A 97 -6.72 -4.68 11.06
N ALA A 98 -6.50 -3.89 10.02
CA ALA A 98 -7.54 -3.43 9.12
C ALA A 98 -6.98 -3.06 7.74
N ASN A 99 -7.80 -3.20 6.69
CA ASN A 99 -7.44 -2.73 5.36
C ASN A 99 -7.62 -1.20 5.24
N PRO A 100 -6.55 -0.39 5.12
CA PRO A 100 -6.69 1.06 5.03
C PRO A 100 -7.50 1.53 3.81
N VAL A 101 -7.52 0.74 2.72
CA VAL A 101 -8.26 1.06 1.48
C VAL A 101 -9.76 0.94 1.66
N GLU A 102 -10.21 0.01 2.49
CA GLU A 102 -11.63 -0.15 2.82
C GLU A 102 -12.07 0.87 3.86
N LEU A 103 -11.17 1.27 4.77
CA LEU A 103 -11.41 2.35 5.72
C LEU A 103 -11.63 3.69 5.02
N VAL A 104 -11.02 3.94 3.84
CA VAL A 104 -11.27 5.17 3.06
C VAL A 104 -12.69 5.25 2.51
N LYS A 105 -13.30 4.11 2.18
CA LYS A 105 -14.66 4.06 1.61
C LYS A 105 -15.75 4.33 2.63
N ARG A 106 -15.51 4.08 3.92
CA ARG A 106 -16.50 4.34 4.97
C ARG A 106 -16.38 5.81 5.37
N PRO A 107 -17.32 6.71 5.00
CA PRO A 107 -17.42 7.97 5.73
C PRO A 107 -17.59 7.60 7.20
N ARG A 108 -16.80 8.19 8.08
CA ARG A 108 -17.23 8.31 9.48
C ARG A 108 -18.43 9.22 9.41
N LEU A 109 -19.62 8.63 9.30
CA LEU A 109 -20.80 9.27 9.85
C LEU A 109 -20.47 9.35 11.33
N ASP A 110 -20.14 10.55 11.82
CA ASP A 110 -20.27 10.79 13.24
C ASP A 110 -21.75 10.58 13.55
N PRO A 111 -22.12 9.54 14.33
CA PRO A 111 -23.45 9.51 14.90
C PRO A 111 -23.42 10.58 15.97
N ASP A 112 -24.32 11.56 15.84
CA ASP A 112 -24.56 12.66 16.76
C ASP A 112 -23.88 13.98 16.39
N HIS A 113 -24.60 14.80 15.64
CA HIS A 113 -24.99 16.14 16.11
C HIS A 113 -26.45 16.36 15.71
N SER A 114 -27.23 16.86 16.68
CA SER A 114 -28.70 16.91 16.77
C SER A 114 -29.44 17.60 15.64
#